data_AF-A0A377AL73-F1
#
_entry.id   AF-A0A377AL73-F1
#
_cell.length_a   1.000
_cell.length_b   1.000
_cell.length_c   1.000
_cell.angle_alpha   90.00
_cell.angle_beta   90.00
_cell.angle_gamma   90.00
#
_symmetry.space_group_name_H-M   'P 1'
#
loop_
_entity.id
_entity.type
_entity.pdbx_description
1 polymer ?
#
loop_
_entity_poly.entity_id
_entity_poly.type
_entity_poly.pdbx_seq_one_letter_code
_entity_poly.pdbx_strand_id
1 'polypeptide(L)' 'MLRQSPEGRTLFSQLLHLMNRYCRGVIVEGVETPEEWRDVQNSPAFAAQGWFLSRPAPIETLNTAVLAL' A
#
# COMPACT_ATOMS: atom_id res chain seq x y z
N MET A 1 1.38 14.25 4.05
CA MET A 1 1.74 12.94 3.44
C MET A 1 1.47 13.01 1.94
N LEU A 2 2.21 12.26 1.10
CA LEU A 2 2.18 12.37 -0.37
C LEU A 2 0.77 12.32 -0.99
N ARG A 3 -0.24 11.76 -0.33
CA ARG A 3 -1.57 11.58 -0.93
C ARG A 3 -2.64 12.59 -0.51
N GLN A 4 -2.25 13.61 0.26
CA GLN A 4 -3.16 14.64 0.80
C GLN A 4 -3.53 15.75 -0.19
N SER A 5 -2.83 15.86 -1.33
CA SER A 5 -3.14 16.83 -2.38
C SER A 5 -3.22 16.16 -3.76
N PRO A 6 -3.89 16.79 -4.75
CA PRO A 6 -3.91 16.30 -6.13
C PRO A 6 -2.51 16.11 -6.74
N GLU A 7 -1.59 17.06 -6.50
CA GLU A 7 -0.21 17.01 -6.98
C GLU A 7 0.53 15.83 -6.36
N GLY A 8 0.33 15.63 -5.06
CA GLY A 8 0.95 14.54 -4.33
C GLY A 8 0.46 13.16 -4.80
N ARG A 9 -0.84 12.99 -5.09
CA ARG A 9 -1.38 11.74 -5.67
C ARG A 9 -0.80 11.45 -7.05
N THR A 10 -0.59 12.50 -7.86
CA THR A 10 0.08 12.38 -9.15
C THR A 10 1.52 11.92 -8.97
N LEU A 11 2.27 12.56 -8.08
CA LEU A 11 3.65 12.20 -7.77
C LEU A 11 3.76 10.77 -7.23
N PHE A 12 2.83 10.34 -6.36
CA PHE A 12 2.75 8.97 -5.87
C PHE A 12 2.67 7.95 -7.03
N SER A 13 1.78 8.15 -7.99
CA SER A 13 1.64 7.26 -9.15
C SER A 13 2.90 7.23 -10.03
N GLN A 14 3.54 8.40 -10.22
CA GLN A 14 4.77 8.51 -11.00
C GLN A 14 5.96 7.81 -10.33
N LEU A 15 6.10 7.94 -9.01
CA LEU A 15 7.13 7.25 -8.23
C LEU A 15 6.97 5.74 -8.35
N LEU A 16 5.74 5.21 -8.22
CA LEU A 16 5.48 3.78 -8.39
C LEU A 16 5.82 3.28 -9.81
N HIS A 17 5.50 4.05 -10.85
CA HIS A 17 5.90 3.71 -12.22
C HIS A 17 7.42 3.66 -12.39
N LEU A 18 8.12 4.68 -11.90
CA LEU A 18 9.57 4.77 -11.99
C LEU A 18 10.23 3.60 -11.23
N MET A 19 9.78 3.35 -10.00
CA MET A 19 10.33 2.29 -9.17
C MET A 19 10.04 0.91 -9.76
N ASN A 20 8.83 0.64 -10.25
CA ASN A 20 8.53 -0.65 -10.90
C ASN A 20 9.35 -0.89 -12.19
N ARG A 21 9.85 0.16 -12.84
CA ARG A 21 10.74 0.01 -14.00
C ARG A 21 12.12 -0.52 -13.60
N TYR A 22 12.61 -0.14 -12.43
CA TYR A 22 13.98 -0.44 -11.98
C TYR A 22 14.04 -1.47 -10.84
N CYS A 23 12.92 -1.73 -10.18
CA CYS A 23 12.77 -2.65 -9.05
C CYS A 23 11.76 -3.74 -9.40
N ARG A 24 11.98 -4.95 -8.87
CA ARG A 24 11.02 -6.06 -9.01
C ARG A 24 9.89 -5.91 -8.00
N GLY A 25 8.90 -5.09 -8.37
CA GLY A 25 7.74 -4.81 -7.55
C GLY A 25 8.01 -3.76 -6.47
N VAL A 26 6.98 -2.99 -6.15
CA VAL A 26 7.02 -1.94 -5.13
C VAL A 26 5.93 -2.20 -4.11
N ILE A 27 6.29 -2.15 -2.83
CA ILE A 27 5.35 -2.30 -1.71
C ILE A 27 5.01 -0.90 -1.21
N VAL A 28 3.71 -0.62 -1.10
CA VAL A 28 3.23 0.62 -0.45
C VAL A 28 2.97 0.33 1.02
N GLU A 29 3.72 0.97 1.90
CA GLU A 29 3.57 0.85 3.35
C GLU A 29 2.78 2.02 3.96
N GLY A 30 2.23 1.80 5.15
CA GLY A 30 1.51 2.83 5.91
C GLY A 30 0.10 3.15 5.38
N VAL A 31 -0.63 2.17 4.87
CA VAL A 31 -2.07 2.35 4.52
C VAL A 31 -2.92 2.39 5.79
N GLU A 32 -3.57 3.53 6.05
CA GLU A 32 -4.34 3.80 7.27
C GLU A 32 -5.85 3.99 7.03
N THR A 33 -6.26 4.36 5.81
CA THR A 33 -7.70 4.61 5.49
C THR A 33 -8.23 3.83 4.28
N PRO A 34 -9.57 3.70 4.12
CA PRO A 34 -10.18 3.11 2.94
C PRO A 34 -9.87 3.86 1.63
N GLU A 35 -9.84 5.19 1.67
CA GLU A 35 -9.45 6.02 0.53
C GLU A 35 -7.99 5.74 0.16
N GLU A 36 -7.16 5.53 1.18
CA GLU A 36 -5.79 5.12 1.00
C GLU A 36 -5.61 3.77 0.36
N TRP A 37 -6.40 2.81 0.80
CA TRP A 37 -6.42 1.51 0.18
C TRP A 37 -6.88 1.59 -1.28
N ARG A 38 -7.91 2.37 -1.58
CA ARG A 38 -8.43 2.53 -2.94
C ARG A 38 -7.38 3.11 -3.90
N ASP A 39 -6.62 4.11 -3.47
CA ASP A 39 -5.55 4.68 -4.29
C ASP A 39 -4.44 3.65 -4.58
N VAL A 40 -4.11 2.80 -3.60
CA VAL A 40 -3.11 1.72 -3.77
C VAL A 40 -3.63 0.65 -4.73
N GLN A 41 -4.89 0.24 -4.60
CA GLN A 41 -5.55 -0.71 -5.52
C GLN A 41 -5.56 -0.22 -6.97
N ASN A 42 -5.64 1.10 -7.18
CA ASN A 42 -5.63 1.73 -8.51
C ASN A 42 -4.21 2.04 -9.04
N SER A 43 -3.17 1.61 -8.35
CA SER A 43 -1.78 1.89 -8.68
C SER A 43 -1.06 0.62 -9.15
N PRO A 44 0.15 0.72 -9.76
CA PRO A 44 0.93 -0.46 -10.12
C PRO A 44 1.70 -1.04 -8.92
N ALA A 45 1.29 -0.77 -7.68
CA ALA A 45 1.91 -1.36 -6.50
C ALA A 45 1.79 -2.90 -6.53
N PHE A 46 2.86 -3.58 -6.16
CA PHE A 46 2.91 -5.04 -6.12
C PHE A 46 2.21 -5.59 -4.89
N ALA A 47 2.41 -4.95 -3.73
CA ALA A 47 1.77 -5.30 -2.48
C ALA A 47 1.56 -4.05 -1.62
N ALA A 48 0.82 -4.20 -0.53
CA ALA A 48 0.56 -3.13 0.41
C ALA A 48 0.63 -3.63 1.86
N GLN A 49 1.04 -2.75 2.77
CA GLN A 49 1.06 -2.97 4.19
C GLN A 49 0.57 -1.72 4.91
N GLY A 50 -0.16 -1.90 6.01
CA GLY A 50 -0.71 -0.79 6.76
C GLY A 50 -1.71 -1.24 7.80
N TRP A 51 -1.95 -0.38 8.79
CA TRP A 51 -2.86 -0.66 9.90
C TRP A 51 -4.32 -0.82 9.50
N PHE A 52 -4.70 -0.24 8.36
CA PHE A 52 -6.01 -0.49 7.76
C PHE A 52 -6.17 -1.95 7.32
N LEU A 53 -5.08 -2.57 6.86
CA LEU A 53 -5.08 -3.93 6.32
C LEU A 53 -4.87 -4.99 7.41
N SER A 54 -3.95 -4.74 8.34
CA SER A 54 -3.71 -5.63 9.49
C SER A 54 -2.87 -4.94 10.56
N ARG A 55 -3.01 -5.39 11.82
CA ARG A 55 -2.15 -4.96 12.93
C ARG A 55 -0.94 -5.89 13.06
N PRO A 56 0.21 -5.39 13.54
CA PRO A 56 1.29 -6.27 13.97
C PRO A 56 0.77 -7.31 14.96
N ALA A 57 1.05 -8.59 14.70
CA ALA A 57 0.56 -9.70 15.49
C ALA A 57 1.66 -10.75 15.69
N PRO A 58 1.59 -11.58 16.76
CA PRO A 58 2.54 -12.66 16.98
C PRO A 58 2.52 -13.68 15.84
N ILE A 59 3.66 -14.32 15.57
CA ILE A 59 3.80 -15.25 14.44
C ILE A 59 2.86 -16.46 14.54
N GLU A 60 2.50 -16.86 15.76
CA GLU A 60 1.56 -17.95 16.06
C GLU A 60 0.17 -17.68 15.49
N THR A 61 -0.17 -16.40 15.26
CA THR A 61 -1.48 -15.97 14.73
C THR A 61 -1.51 -15.85 13.21
N LEU A 62 -0.39 -16.14 12.51
CA LEU A 62 -0.27 -15.94 11.07
C LEU A 62 -1.37 -16.65 10.26
N ASN A 63 -1.73 -17.88 10.66
CA ASN A 63 -2.77 -18.67 9.98
C ASN A 63 -4.17 -18.03 10.06
N THR A 64 -4.38 -17.13 11.02
CA THR A 64 -5.65 -16.42 11.23
C THR A 64 -5.55 -14.94 10.89
N ALA A 65 -4.36 -14.44 10.57
CA ALA A 65 -4.11 -13.01 10.36
C ALA A 65 -4.65 -12.46 9.03
N VAL A 66 -4.95 -13.34 8.06
CA VAL A 66 -5.38 -12.96 6.71
C VAL A 66 -6.64 -13.75 6.32
N LEU A 67 -7.83 -13.27 6.70
CA LEU A 67 -9.09 -13.92 6.27
C LEU A 67 -10.30 -12.99 6.02
N ALA A 68 -10.14 -11.67 5.96
CA ALA A 68 -11.24 -10.81 5.49
C ALA A 68 -10.72 -9.59 4.74
N LEU A 69 -10.66 -9.71 3.41
CA LEU A 69 -10.69 -8.59 2.46
C LEU A 69 -11.95 -8.72 1.61
#